data_AF-A0AAV5TIE7-F1
#
_entry.id   AF-A0AAV5TIE7-F1
#
_cell.length_a   1.000
_cell.length_b   1.000
_cell.length_c   1.000
_cell.angle_alpha   90.00
_cell.angle_beta   90.00
_cell.angle_gamma   90.00
#
_symmetry.space_group_name_H-M   'P 1'
#
loop_
_entity.id
_entity.type
_entity.pdbx_description
1 polymer ?
#
loop_
_entity_poly.entity_id
_entity_poly.type
_entity_poly.pdbx_seq_one_letter_code
_entity_poly.pdbx_strand_id
1 'polypeptide(L)'
;IISCILHSQSFAIPSHLFIMTISYNLDVSRKGWFNAFKILFRWRGSIWRLVWKELVVWLGIYYTVMLLYRSEMVFTPESQRVFETLARHIEKRLDWIPLTFILAFFVHLVVDRWTRFIDNIGYIENVALTVAVNVRGTTNEDIVARRTLVRYLCLSQVLVFRDVSMRVRRRFPNLESIVQAGFLEENEKILFEGLDTNSNKYWLPINWACYLAFRLYKNNKMVSDTPLMHILTECKNFRTNLQTLCNFDWIPIPLAYPQVVYFAVYIYFILALIGRQFIVGSETDNKAGIDSHFPFMTTLQFVFYVGWMKVAESLLNPTGEDDDHFECNSLID
;
A
#
# COMPACT_ATOMS: atom_id res chain seq x y z
N ILE A 1 -22.27 9.49 33.10
CA ILE A 1 -22.74 9.52 31.69
C ILE A 1 -21.83 8.71 30.77
N ILE A 2 -20.50 8.63 31.00
CA ILE A 2 -19.62 7.67 30.27
C ILE A 2 -19.71 6.22 30.83
N SER A 3 -20.15 6.03 32.09
CA SER A 3 -20.29 4.69 32.69
C SER A 3 -21.53 3.89 32.26
N CYS A 4 -22.53 4.52 31.61
CA CYS A 4 -23.80 3.85 31.27
C CYS A 4 -23.86 3.28 29.84
N ILE A 5 -22.77 3.39 29.06
CA ILE A 5 -22.70 2.87 27.68
C ILE A 5 -22.05 1.48 27.63
N LEU A 6 -21.44 1.01 28.72
CA LEU A 6 -20.60 -0.21 28.74
C LEU A 6 -21.24 -1.45 29.38
N HIS A 7 -22.55 -1.49 29.58
CA HIS A 7 -23.23 -2.69 30.06
C HIS A 7 -24.24 -3.24 29.04
N SER A 8 -23.73 -3.87 27.99
CA SER A 8 -24.28 -5.14 27.49
C SER A 8 -23.31 -5.72 26.45
N GLN A 9 -22.95 -6.99 26.66
CA GLN A 9 -22.07 -7.81 25.83
C GLN A 9 -20.58 -7.43 25.89
N SER A 10 -19.87 -8.12 26.78
CA SER A 10 -18.44 -8.37 26.70
C SER A 10 -18.12 -9.12 25.39
N PHE A 11 -18.01 -8.39 24.28
CA PHE A 11 -17.23 -8.85 23.15
C PHE A 11 -15.77 -8.75 23.58
N ALA A 12 -15.20 -9.87 24.03
CA ALA A 12 -13.76 -10.03 24.00
C ALA A 12 -13.37 -9.94 22.52
N ILE A 13 -12.96 -8.75 22.06
CA ILE A 13 -12.34 -8.57 20.75
C ILE A 13 -11.07 -9.43 20.81
N PRO A 14 -10.99 -10.53 20.02
CA PRO A 14 -9.77 -11.33 19.99
C PRO A 14 -8.59 -10.42 19.66
N SER A 15 -7.49 -10.54 20.40
CA SER A 15 -6.24 -9.81 20.15
C SER A 15 -5.62 -10.06 18.75
N HIS A 16 -6.29 -10.88 17.92
CA HIS A 16 -6.00 -11.09 16.51
C HIS A 16 -6.66 -10.07 15.57
N LEU A 17 -7.52 -9.15 16.06
CA LEU A 17 -8.24 -8.16 15.24
C LEU A 17 -7.48 -6.84 15.00
N PHE A 18 -6.32 -6.64 15.64
CA PHE A 18 -5.43 -5.52 15.37
C PHE A 18 -4.14 -6.02 14.72
N ILE A 19 -4.25 -6.62 13.53
CA ILE A 19 -3.07 -6.81 12.68
C ILE A 19 -2.79 -5.44 12.05
N MET A 20 -2.27 -4.47 12.80
CA MET A 20 -1.76 -3.26 12.17
C MET A 20 -0.74 -3.65 11.08
N THR A 21 -0.68 -2.83 10.03
CA THR A 21 0.52 -2.62 9.21
C THR A 21 1.76 -2.71 10.11
N ILE A 22 2.81 -3.40 9.68
CA ILE A 22 3.90 -3.82 10.57
C ILE A 22 4.51 -2.63 11.32
N SER A 23 4.14 -2.49 12.60
CA SER A 23 4.63 -1.40 13.43
C SER A 23 5.99 -1.76 14.02
N TYR A 24 6.98 -0.91 13.79
CA TYR A 24 8.32 -1.01 14.39
C TYR A 24 8.69 0.25 15.19
N ASN A 25 7.74 1.19 15.38
CA ASN A 25 7.96 2.46 16.07
C ASN A 25 8.52 2.28 17.49
N LEU A 26 8.03 1.28 18.24
CA LEU A 26 8.51 0.99 19.59
C LEU A 26 9.96 0.48 19.59
N ASP A 27 10.39 -0.24 18.56
CA ASP A 27 11.74 -0.79 18.45
C ASP A 27 12.80 0.28 18.14
N VAL A 28 12.38 1.38 17.52
CA VAL A 28 13.23 2.55 17.22
C VAL A 28 13.03 3.70 18.21
N SER A 29 12.19 3.52 19.23
CA SER A 29 11.84 4.59 20.19
C SER A 29 13.02 5.08 21.02
N ARG A 30 14.03 4.23 21.25
CA ARG A 30 15.29 4.60 21.92
C ARG A 30 16.40 4.77 20.89
N LYS A 31 17.36 5.65 21.14
CA LYS A 31 18.58 5.73 20.33
C LYS A 31 19.57 4.69 20.82
N GLY A 32 19.79 3.62 20.04
CA GLY A 32 20.78 2.59 20.34
C GLY A 32 21.35 2.00 19.04
N TRP A 33 22.65 1.71 19.00
CA TRP A 33 23.32 1.22 17.78
C TRP A 33 22.76 -0.13 17.27
N PHE A 34 22.09 -0.89 18.16
CA PHE A 34 21.54 -2.21 17.89
C PHE A 34 20.15 -2.17 17.24
N ASN A 35 19.48 -1.02 17.27
CA ASN A 35 18.10 -0.91 16.76
C ASN A 35 18.04 -1.08 15.25
N ALA A 36 19.06 -0.60 14.52
CA ALA A 36 19.20 -0.83 13.10
C ALA A 36 19.30 -2.33 12.76
N PHE A 37 20.10 -3.09 13.52
CA PHE A 37 20.19 -4.54 13.36
C PHE A 37 18.89 -5.25 13.71
N LYS A 38 18.17 -4.79 14.74
CA LYS A 38 16.86 -5.35 15.11
C LYS A 38 15.84 -5.22 13.98
N ILE A 39 15.86 -4.10 13.25
CA ILE A 39 15.01 -3.91 12.06
C ILE A 39 15.50 -4.77 10.91
N LEU A 40 16.81 -4.77 10.64
CA LEU A 40 17.39 -5.51 9.53
C LEU A 40 17.07 -7.00 9.59
N PHE A 41 17.06 -7.62 10.78
CA PHE A 41 16.79 -9.06 10.93
C PHE A 41 15.31 -9.43 11.07
N ARG A 42 14.38 -8.50 10.83
CA ARG A 42 12.95 -8.84 10.74
C ARG A 42 12.64 -9.59 9.45
N TRP A 43 11.67 -10.50 9.51
CA TRP A 43 11.23 -11.26 8.34
C TRP A 43 9.93 -10.71 7.73
N ARG A 44 8.93 -10.44 8.55
CA ARG A 44 7.63 -9.93 8.08
C ARG A 44 7.80 -8.50 7.56
N GLY A 45 7.30 -8.21 6.36
CA GLY A 45 7.45 -6.92 5.65
C GLY A 45 8.89 -6.45 5.46
N SER A 46 9.85 -7.37 5.44
CA SER A 46 11.26 -7.00 5.25
C SER A 46 11.70 -7.15 3.81
N ILE A 47 12.79 -6.44 3.48
CA ILE A 47 13.47 -6.53 2.19
C ILE A 47 13.86 -7.98 1.84
N TRP A 48 14.17 -8.81 2.84
CA TRP A 48 14.52 -10.21 2.65
C TRP A 48 13.32 -11.01 2.11
N ARG A 49 12.14 -10.81 2.69
CA ARG A 49 10.91 -11.48 2.25
C ARG A 49 10.50 -11.06 0.83
N LEU A 50 10.79 -9.81 0.46
CA LEU A 50 10.50 -9.27 -0.88
C LEU A 50 11.43 -9.83 -1.96
N VAL A 51 12.72 -10.01 -1.65
CA VAL A 51 13.75 -10.28 -2.68
C VAL A 51 14.19 -11.75 -2.76
N TRP A 52 14.04 -12.55 -1.69
CA TRP A 52 14.67 -13.88 -1.62
C TRP A 52 14.35 -14.81 -2.79
N LYS A 53 13.11 -14.82 -3.30
CA LYS A 53 12.70 -15.69 -4.42
C LYS A 53 13.48 -15.35 -5.69
N GLU A 54 13.53 -14.07 -6.02
CA GLU A 54 14.23 -13.56 -7.21
C GLU A 54 15.73 -13.72 -7.07
N LEU A 55 16.27 -13.52 -5.86
CA LEU A 55 17.68 -13.74 -5.58
C LEU A 55 18.09 -15.21 -5.76
N VAL A 56 17.27 -16.16 -5.27
CA VAL A 56 17.53 -17.59 -5.44
C VAL A 56 17.52 -17.98 -6.93
N VAL A 57 16.56 -17.47 -7.69
CA VAL A 57 16.50 -17.69 -9.15
C VAL A 57 17.73 -17.08 -9.84
N TRP A 58 18.08 -15.84 -9.51
CA TRP A 58 19.24 -15.17 -10.09
C TRP A 58 20.55 -15.90 -9.77
N LEU A 59 20.76 -16.33 -8.52
CA LEU A 59 21.91 -17.13 -8.11
C LEU A 59 21.93 -18.48 -8.83
N GLY A 60 20.79 -19.16 -8.97
CA GLY A 60 20.69 -20.41 -9.72
C GLY A 60 21.16 -20.27 -11.17
N ILE A 61 20.74 -19.18 -11.85
CA ILE A 61 21.18 -18.89 -13.21
C ILE A 61 22.66 -18.49 -13.23
N TYR A 62 23.12 -17.68 -12.27
CA TYR A 62 24.53 -17.27 -12.14
C TYR A 62 25.44 -18.50 -12.03
N TYR A 63 25.09 -19.44 -11.15
CA TYR A 63 25.82 -20.69 -10.97
C TYR A 63 25.75 -21.59 -12.20
N THR A 64 24.60 -21.62 -12.88
CA THR A 64 24.48 -22.36 -14.15
C THR A 64 25.47 -21.80 -15.18
N VAL A 65 25.52 -20.49 -15.37
CA VAL A 65 26.47 -19.84 -16.30
C VAL A 65 27.93 -20.10 -15.87
N MET A 66 28.22 -20.00 -14.58
CA MET A 66 29.55 -20.29 -14.02
C MET A 66 29.98 -21.75 -14.29
N LEU A 67 29.09 -22.71 -14.07
CA LEU A 67 29.35 -24.13 -14.32
C LEU A 67 29.54 -24.41 -15.80
N LEU A 68 28.71 -23.83 -16.67
CA LEU A 68 28.86 -23.96 -18.12
C LEU A 68 30.23 -23.44 -18.58
N TYR A 69 30.62 -22.24 -18.14
CA TYR A 69 31.93 -21.64 -18.47
C TYR A 69 33.10 -22.51 -18.00
N ARG A 70 33.05 -23.04 -16.77
CA ARG A 70 34.12 -23.88 -16.20
C ARG A 70 34.11 -25.33 -16.71
N SER A 71 33.01 -25.80 -17.28
CA SER A 71 32.91 -27.18 -17.78
C SER A 71 33.63 -27.32 -19.12
N GLU A 72 34.69 -28.15 -19.13
CA GLU A 72 35.47 -28.47 -20.34
C GLU A 72 34.65 -29.21 -21.41
N MET A 73 33.51 -29.80 -21.02
CA MET A 73 32.60 -30.49 -21.93
C MET A 73 31.71 -29.55 -22.75
N VAL A 74 31.42 -28.34 -22.25
CA VAL A 74 30.52 -27.39 -22.91
C VAL A 74 31.28 -26.26 -23.60
N PHE A 75 32.32 -25.74 -22.96
CA PHE A 75 33.08 -24.61 -23.48
C PHE A 75 34.48 -25.07 -23.92
N THR A 76 34.74 -25.02 -25.22
CA THR A 76 36.11 -25.19 -25.75
C THR A 76 36.99 -24.00 -25.36
N PRO A 77 38.33 -24.15 -25.33
CA PRO A 77 39.24 -23.05 -24.96
C PRO A 77 39.06 -21.79 -25.82
N GLU A 78 38.69 -21.94 -27.09
CA GLU A 78 38.39 -20.83 -27.99
C GLU A 78 37.08 -20.12 -27.59
N SER A 79 36.01 -20.88 -27.30
CA SER A 79 34.75 -20.33 -26.84
C SER A 79 34.86 -19.64 -25.48
N GLN A 80 35.72 -20.15 -24.58
CA GLN A 80 36.00 -19.50 -23.29
C GLN A 80 36.58 -18.10 -23.50
N ARG A 81 37.57 -17.94 -24.38
CA ARG A 81 38.16 -16.62 -24.69
C ARG A 81 37.14 -15.62 -25.26
N VAL A 82 36.21 -16.11 -26.08
CA VAL A 82 35.10 -15.29 -26.61
C VAL A 82 34.18 -14.85 -25.47
N PHE A 83 33.80 -15.78 -24.58
CA PHE A 83 32.98 -15.48 -23.41
C PHE A 83 33.65 -14.46 -22.47
N GLU A 84 34.94 -14.62 -22.20
CA GLU A 84 35.71 -13.69 -21.37
C GLU A 84 35.76 -12.28 -21.97
N THR A 85 35.87 -12.20 -23.30
CA THR A 85 35.86 -10.92 -24.02
C THR A 85 34.48 -10.27 -23.96
N LEU A 86 33.42 -11.06 -24.10
CA LEU A 86 32.04 -10.59 -23.95
C LEU A 86 31.76 -10.11 -22.52
N ALA A 87 32.13 -10.89 -21.51
CA ALA A 87 31.95 -10.53 -20.10
C ALA A 87 32.67 -9.21 -19.77
N ARG A 88 33.94 -9.06 -20.19
CA ARG A 88 34.68 -7.79 -20.05
C ARG A 88 34.02 -6.63 -20.78
N HIS A 89 33.44 -6.87 -21.96
CA HIS A 89 32.75 -5.84 -22.72
C HIS A 89 31.48 -5.37 -22.02
N ILE A 90 30.70 -6.30 -21.46
CA ILE A 90 29.48 -6.01 -20.72
C ILE A 90 29.81 -5.28 -19.41
N GLU A 91 30.79 -5.79 -18.64
CA GLU A 91 31.19 -5.20 -17.35
C GLU A 91 31.55 -3.71 -17.48
N LYS A 92 32.32 -3.35 -18.51
CA LYS A 92 32.69 -1.94 -18.79
C LYS A 92 31.51 -1.03 -19.12
N ARG A 93 30.35 -1.59 -19.49
CA ARG A 93 29.16 -0.84 -19.93
C ARG A 93 27.99 -0.96 -18.96
N LEU A 94 28.08 -1.78 -17.91
CA LEU A 94 27.02 -1.91 -16.91
C LEU A 94 26.72 -0.58 -16.22
N ASP A 95 27.75 0.23 -15.96
CA ASP A 95 27.62 1.54 -15.33
C ASP A 95 26.90 2.59 -16.21
N TRP A 96 26.68 2.29 -17.50
CA TRP A 96 25.92 3.16 -18.39
C TRP A 96 24.42 3.17 -18.07
N ILE A 97 23.94 2.17 -17.32
CA ILE A 97 22.55 2.10 -16.86
C ILE A 97 22.47 2.82 -15.50
N PRO A 98 21.89 4.02 -15.41
CA PRO A 98 21.90 4.82 -14.19
C PRO A 98 20.78 4.37 -13.23
N LEU A 99 20.89 3.15 -12.70
CA LEU A 99 19.86 2.53 -11.84
C LEU A 99 19.48 3.41 -10.65
N THR A 100 20.48 3.97 -9.98
CA THR A 100 20.26 4.81 -8.79
C THR A 100 19.38 6.01 -9.08
N PHE A 101 19.59 6.67 -10.23
CA PHE A 101 18.79 7.82 -10.63
C PHE A 101 17.35 7.39 -10.93
N ILE A 102 17.19 6.41 -11.80
CA ILE A 102 15.86 5.93 -12.24
C ILE A 102 15.02 5.46 -11.03
N LEU A 103 15.63 4.70 -10.12
CA LEU A 103 14.95 4.21 -8.91
C LEU A 103 14.66 5.33 -7.92
N ALA A 104 15.55 6.30 -7.72
CA ALA A 104 15.32 7.40 -6.80
C ALA A 104 14.06 8.20 -7.18
N PHE A 105 13.92 8.58 -8.46
CA PHE A 105 12.75 9.32 -8.92
C PHE A 105 11.47 8.49 -8.86
N PHE A 106 11.56 7.21 -9.23
CA PHE A 106 10.40 6.32 -9.18
C PHE A 106 9.91 6.10 -7.75
N VAL A 107 10.81 5.75 -6.83
CA VAL A 107 10.46 5.50 -5.43
C VAL A 107 9.93 6.79 -4.78
N HIS A 108 10.53 7.95 -5.06
CA HIS A 108 10.03 9.22 -4.55
C HIS A 108 8.58 9.50 -5.01
N LEU A 109 8.28 9.29 -6.30
CA LEU A 109 6.93 9.45 -6.83
C LEU A 109 5.93 8.52 -6.12
N VAL A 110 6.30 7.25 -5.92
CA VAL A 110 5.44 6.26 -5.27
C VAL A 110 5.20 6.62 -3.80
N VAL A 111 6.25 7.02 -3.07
CA VAL A 111 6.14 7.40 -1.65
C VAL A 111 5.30 8.67 -1.47
N ASP A 112 5.43 9.67 -2.35
CA ASP A 112 4.58 10.87 -2.32
C ASP A 112 3.11 10.51 -2.55
N ARG A 113 2.83 9.64 -3.54
CA ARG A 113 1.48 9.13 -3.79
C ARG A 113 0.91 8.35 -2.60
N TRP A 114 1.71 7.47 -2.01
CA TRP A 114 1.36 6.70 -0.82
C TRP A 114 1.05 7.59 0.39
N THR A 115 1.86 8.63 0.62
CA THR A 115 1.64 9.59 1.71
C THR A 115 0.32 10.34 1.54
N ARG A 116 0.06 10.86 0.33
CA ARG A 116 -1.21 11.52 0.01
C ARG A 116 -2.41 10.58 0.13
N PHE A 117 -2.23 9.29 -0.16
CA PHE A 117 -3.28 8.30 0.06
C PHE A 117 -3.64 8.19 1.55
N ILE A 118 -2.66 8.12 2.44
CA ILE A 118 -2.87 8.09 3.91
C ILE A 118 -3.60 9.34 4.39
N ASP A 119 -3.12 10.52 3.98
CA ASP A 119 -3.68 11.80 4.41
C ASP A 119 -5.17 11.94 4.03
N ASN A 120 -5.63 11.18 3.04
CA ASN A 120 -6.98 11.20 2.51
C ASN A 120 -7.80 9.94 2.81
N ILE A 121 -7.38 9.08 3.75
CA ILE A 121 -8.08 7.81 4.05
C ILE A 121 -9.53 8.00 4.56
N GLY A 122 -9.86 9.23 4.99
CA GLY A 122 -11.21 9.62 5.37
C GLY A 122 -11.55 9.29 6.81
N TYR A 123 -10.86 9.90 7.77
CA TYR A 123 -11.19 9.81 9.19
C TYR A 123 -12.54 10.50 9.50
N ILE A 124 -13.46 9.79 10.15
CA ILE A 124 -14.84 10.23 10.43
C ILE A 124 -14.96 11.14 11.66
N GLU A 125 -13.93 11.14 12.51
CA GLU A 125 -13.90 11.72 13.84
C GLU A 125 -14.22 13.21 13.83
N ASN A 126 -13.68 13.97 12.87
CA ASN A 126 -13.94 15.41 12.75
C ASN A 126 -15.44 15.69 12.54
N VAL A 127 -16.10 14.92 11.69
CA VAL A 127 -17.54 15.07 11.43
C VAL A 127 -18.34 14.61 12.64
N ALA A 128 -17.98 13.48 13.24
CA ALA A 128 -18.67 12.91 14.40
C ALA A 128 -18.63 13.86 15.61
N LEU A 129 -17.45 14.43 15.92
CA LEU A 129 -17.28 15.42 16.98
C LEU A 129 -18.10 16.68 16.70
N THR A 130 -18.07 17.16 15.45
CA THR A 130 -18.84 18.34 15.05
C THR A 130 -20.34 18.10 15.21
N VAL A 131 -20.86 16.96 14.80
CA VAL A 131 -22.28 16.59 14.94
C VAL A 131 -22.66 16.44 16.42
N ALA A 132 -21.81 15.82 17.23
CA ALA A 132 -22.07 15.60 18.66
C ALA A 132 -22.22 16.90 19.44
N VAL A 133 -21.41 17.92 19.13
CA VAL A 133 -21.44 19.22 19.82
C VAL A 133 -22.58 20.11 19.31
N ASN A 134 -22.87 20.08 18.02
CA ASN A 134 -23.77 21.05 17.38
C ASN A 134 -25.25 20.61 17.35
N VAL A 135 -25.53 19.31 17.31
CA VAL A 135 -26.92 18.80 17.28
C VAL A 135 -27.43 18.62 18.71
N ARG A 136 -28.32 19.53 19.13
CA ARG A 136 -28.92 19.54 20.47
C ARG A 136 -30.04 18.50 20.60
N GLY A 137 -30.36 18.16 21.85
CA GLY A 137 -31.49 17.30 22.20
C GLY A 137 -31.07 15.91 22.69
N THR A 138 -31.83 15.42 23.67
CA THR A 138 -31.59 14.15 24.38
C THR A 138 -32.69 13.13 24.13
N THR A 139 -33.68 13.45 23.28
CA THR A 139 -34.75 12.52 22.93
C THR A 139 -34.18 11.35 22.12
N ASN A 140 -34.87 10.21 22.14
CA ASN A 140 -34.49 9.04 21.34
C ASN A 140 -34.39 9.39 19.85
N GLU A 141 -35.28 10.25 19.34
CA GLU A 141 -35.25 10.71 17.95
C GLU A 141 -33.98 11.51 17.63
N ASP A 142 -33.56 12.40 18.53
CA ASP A 142 -32.33 13.20 18.35
C ASP A 142 -31.08 12.33 18.38
N ILE A 143 -31.06 11.32 19.27
CA ILE A 143 -29.98 10.33 19.35
C ILE A 143 -29.89 9.52 18.05
N VAL A 144 -31.02 9.01 17.57
CA VAL A 144 -31.10 8.27 16.32
C VAL A 144 -30.64 9.15 15.15
N ALA A 145 -31.08 10.41 15.08
CA ALA A 145 -30.67 11.32 14.01
C ALA A 145 -29.16 11.56 13.97
N ARG A 146 -28.50 11.76 15.13
CA ARG A 146 -27.03 11.88 15.20
C ARG A 146 -26.33 10.60 14.73
N ARG A 147 -26.81 9.42 15.17
CA ARG A 147 -26.26 8.12 14.76
C ARG A 147 -26.43 7.89 13.27
N THR A 148 -27.60 8.20 12.71
CA THR A 148 -27.89 8.06 11.28
C THR A 148 -27.02 8.97 10.42
N LEU A 149 -26.77 10.21 10.85
CA LEU A 149 -25.89 11.12 10.12
C LEU A 149 -24.47 10.56 9.99
N VAL A 150 -23.88 10.08 11.10
CA VAL A 150 -22.55 9.45 11.07
C VAL A 150 -22.58 8.13 10.29
N ARG A 151 -23.61 7.29 10.48
CA ARG A 151 -23.77 6.02 9.74
C ARG A 151 -23.79 6.23 8.24
N TYR A 152 -24.47 7.26 7.73
CA TYR A 152 -24.46 7.57 6.31
C TYR A 152 -23.06 7.88 5.77
N LEU A 153 -22.23 8.59 6.54
CA LEU A 153 -20.86 8.87 6.12
C LEU A 153 -19.99 7.60 6.16
N CYS A 154 -20.14 6.77 7.20
CA CYS A 154 -19.49 5.45 7.26
C CYS A 154 -19.94 4.55 6.10
N LEU A 155 -21.22 4.58 5.72
CA LEU A 155 -21.72 3.86 4.56
C LEU A 155 -21.02 4.29 3.26
N SER A 156 -20.86 5.61 3.03
CA SER A 156 -20.06 6.10 1.89
C SER A 156 -18.62 5.61 1.93
N GLN A 157 -17.99 5.58 3.11
CA GLN A 157 -16.63 5.06 3.27
C GLN A 157 -16.54 3.56 2.95
N VAL A 158 -17.47 2.75 3.47
CA VAL A 158 -17.52 1.30 3.16
C VAL A 158 -17.69 1.08 1.67
N LEU A 159 -18.57 1.84 1.00
CA LEU A 159 -18.78 1.71 -0.45
C LEU A 159 -17.51 2.07 -1.25
N VAL A 160 -16.76 3.09 -0.84
CA VAL A 160 -15.49 3.47 -1.49
C VAL A 160 -14.41 2.42 -1.20
N PHE A 161 -14.23 2.01 0.06
CA PHE A 161 -13.24 1.03 0.46
C PHE A 161 -13.47 -0.33 -0.19
N ARG A 162 -14.73 -0.72 -0.42
CA ARG A 162 -15.07 -1.93 -1.16
C ARG A 162 -14.54 -1.93 -2.59
N ASP A 163 -14.46 -0.76 -3.22
CA ASP A 163 -14.04 -0.66 -4.61
C ASP A 163 -12.52 -0.47 -4.73
N VAL A 164 -11.85 0.16 -3.75
CA VAL A 164 -10.39 0.33 -3.73
C VAL A 164 -9.61 -0.79 -3.02
N SER A 165 -10.27 -1.62 -2.18
CA SER A 165 -9.62 -2.70 -1.43
C SER A 165 -10.31 -4.04 -1.63
N MET A 166 -9.57 -5.02 -2.15
CA MET A 166 -10.07 -6.39 -2.33
C MET A 166 -10.42 -7.08 -1.01
N ARG A 167 -9.72 -6.75 0.10
CA ARG A 167 -10.03 -7.28 1.43
C ARG A 167 -11.40 -6.83 1.91
N VAL A 168 -11.74 -5.56 1.67
CA VAL A 168 -13.07 -5.00 2.00
C VAL A 168 -14.11 -5.54 1.04
N ARG A 169 -13.79 -5.70 -0.25
CA ARG A 169 -14.68 -6.33 -1.24
C ARG A 169 -15.08 -7.76 -0.88
N ARG A 170 -14.14 -8.55 -0.36
CA ARG A 170 -14.42 -9.92 0.12
C ARG A 170 -15.32 -9.92 1.35
N ARG A 171 -15.17 -8.93 2.24
CA ARG A 171 -16.02 -8.76 3.43
C ARG A 171 -17.42 -8.30 3.07
N PHE A 172 -17.55 -7.38 2.11
CA PHE A 172 -18.81 -6.79 1.68
C PHE A 172 -19.05 -6.99 0.17
N PRO A 173 -19.33 -8.21 -0.30
CA PRO A 173 -19.41 -8.51 -1.73
C PRO A 173 -20.60 -7.85 -2.45
N ASN A 174 -21.70 -7.58 -1.73
CA ASN A 174 -22.94 -7.04 -2.29
C ASN A 174 -23.64 -6.10 -1.29
N LEU A 175 -24.68 -5.38 -1.73
CA LEU A 175 -25.42 -4.46 -0.84
C LEU A 175 -26.09 -5.20 0.34
N GLU A 176 -26.52 -6.44 0.16
CA GLU A 176 -27.12 -7.24 1.23
C GLU A 176 -26.16 -7.48 2.40
N SER A 177 -24.88 -7.77 2.12
CA SER A 177 -23.86 -7.90 3.16
C SER A 177 -23.63 -6.60 3.93
N ILE A 178 -23.81 -5.44 3.28
CA ILE A 178 -23.71 -4.12 3.91
C ILE A 178 -24.94 -3.86 4.79
N VAL A 179 -26.12 -4.32 4.37
CA VAL A 179 -27.34 -4.28 5.18
C VAL A 179 -27.22 -5.16 6.42
N GLN A 180 -26.78 -6.41 6.25
CA GLN A 180 -26.57 -7.34 7.36
C GLN A 180 -25.54 -6.82 8.37
N ALA A 181 -24.53 -6.08 7.90
CA ALA A 181 -23.54 -5.44 8.77
C ALA A 181 -24.05 -4.17 9.48
N GLY A 182 -25.25 -3.68 9.15
CA GLY A 182 -25.89 -2.54 9.81
C GLY A 182 -25.42 -1.16 9.31
N PHE A 183 -24.68 -1.09 8.19
CA PHE A 183 -24.30 0.20 7.60
C PHE A 183 -25.43 0.80 6.74
N LEU A 184 -26.29 -0.05 6.17
CA LEU A 184 -27.41 0.33 5.31
C LEU A 184 -28.70 -0.32 5.82
N GLU A 185 -29.80 0.41 5.86
CA GLU A 185 -31.10 -0.18 6.22
C GLU A 185 -31.84 -0.70 4.98
N GLU A 186 -32.78 -1.64 5.13
CA GLU A 186 -33.48 -2.25 3.97
C GLU A 186 -34.29 -1.21 3.17
N ASN A 187 -34.95 -0.27 3.84
CA ASN A 187 -35.66 0.82 3.19
C ASN A 187 -34.71 1.77 2.43
N GLU A 188 -33.49 1.96 2.93
CA GLU A 188 -32.47 2.78 2.29
C GLU A 188 -31.86 2.07 1.08
N LYS A 189 -31.71 0.75 1.13
CA LYS A 189 -31.30 -0.07 -0.01
C LYS A 189 -32.26 0.10 -1.18
N ILE A 190 -33.58 0.06 -0.94
CA ILE A 190 -34.59 0.29 -1.99
C ILE A 190 -34.41 1.67 -2.63
N LEU A 191 -34.18 2.72 -1.82
CA LEU A 191 -33.91 4.07 -2.34
C LEU A 191 -32.60 4.15 -3.11
N PHE A 192 -31.57 3.44 -2.65
CA PHE A 192 -30.26 3.39 -3.29
C PHE A 192 -30.33 2.71 -4.65
N GLU A 193 -31.06 1.60 -4.75
CA GLU A 193 -31.26 0.84 -5.99
C GLU A 193 -32.19 1.57 -6.97
N GLY A 194 -33.24 2.21 -6.46
CA GLY A 194 -34.23 2.95 -7.28
C GLY A 194 -33.68 4.19 -7.99
N LEU A 195 -32.50 4.69 -7.62
CA LEU A 195 -31.84 5.78 -8.34
C LEU A 195 -31.20 5.25 -9.64
N ASP A 196 -31.76 5.57 -10.80
CA ASP A 196 -31.19 5.14 -12.09
C ASP A 196 -30.00 6.04 -12.49
N THR A 197 -28.79 5.55 -12.22
CA THR A 197 -27.54 6.22 -12.61
C THR A 197 -26.47 5.19 -12.96
N ASN A 198 -25.78 5.39 -14.09
CA ASN A 198 -24.67 4.54 -14.53
C ASN A 198 -23.37 4.75 -13.74
N SER A 199 -23.31 5.79 -12.90
CA SER A 199 -22.13 6.10 -12.08
C SER A 199 -22.21 5.49 -10.69
N ASN A 200 -21.05 5.31 -10.06
CA ASN A 200 -20.99 4.85 -8.68
C ASN A 200 -21.67 5.83 -7.72
N LYS A 201 -22.50 5.28 -6.82
CA LYS A 201 -23.41 6.03 -5.95
C LYS A 201 -22.81 6.37 -4.58
N TYR A 202 -21.48 6.42 -4.45
CA TYR A 202 -20.81 6.69 -3.16
C TYR A 202 -21.19 8.03 -2.53
N TRP A 203 -21.59 9.00 -3.35
CA TRP A 203 -21.97 10.35 -2.93
C TRP A 203 -23.37 10.40 -2.30
N LEU A 204 -24.22 9.40 -2.55
CA LEU A 204 -25.62 9.42 -2.17
C LEU A 204 -25.83 9.41 -0.65
N PRO A 205 -25.14 8.57 0.15
CA PRO A 205 -25.26 8.62 1.60
C PRO A 205 -24.75 9.95 2.19
N ILE A 206 -23.68 10.53 1.65
CA ILE A 206 -23.22 11.88 2.06
C ILE A 206 -24.29 12.93 1.78
N ASN A 207 -25.00 12.84 0.64
CA ASN A 207 -26.12 13.73 0.36
C ASN A 207 -27.28 13.53 1.36
N TRP A 208 -27.59 12.30 1.74
CA TRP A 208 -28.57 12.00 2.79
C TRP A 208 -28.16 12.57 4.16
N ALA A 209 -26.86 12.51 4.51
CA ALA A 209 -26.33 13.10 5.73
C ALA A 209 -26.49 14.62 5.74
N CYS A 210 -26.11 15.30 4.65
CA CYS A 210 -26.30 16.74 4.49
C CYS A 210 -27.77 17.16 4.59
N TYR A 211 -28.67 16.39 3.95
CA TYR A 211 -30.10 16.65 4.00
C TYR A 211 -30.68 16.42 5.41
N LEU A 212 -30.24 15.39 6.12
CA LEU A 212 -30.64 15.15 7.51
C LEU A 212 -30.17 16.28 8.44
N ALA A 213 -28.94 16.78 8.26
CA ALA A 213 -28.44 17.94 8.99
C ALA A 213 -29.33 19.18 8.74
N PHE A 214 -29.72 19.42 7.49
CA PHE A 214 -30.64 20.51 7.15
C PHE A 214 -32.03 20.35 7.79
N ARG A 215 -32.56 19.12 7.84
CA ARG A 215 -33.83 18.84 8.53
C ARG A 215 -33.74 19.09 10.04
N LEU A 216 -32.65 18.71 10.68
CA LEU A 216 -32.42 18.98 12.10
C LEU A 216 -32.37 20.49 12.39
N TYR A 217 -31.72 21.26 11.51
CA TYR A 217 -31.74 22.71 11.57
C TYR A 217 -33.17 23.27 11.45
N LYS A 218 -33.96 22.83 10.46
CA LYS A 218 -35.36 23.24 10.28
C LYS A 218 -36.25 22.91 11.49
N ASN A 219 -35.93 21.84 12.22
CA ASN A 219 -36.63 21.43 13.43
C ASN A 219 -36.11 22.12 14.71
N ASN A 220 -35.37 23.23 14.58
CA ASN A 220 -34.80 24.00 15.69
C ASN A 220 -33.87 23.19 16.62
N LYS A 221 -33.20 22.16 16.09
CA LYS A 221 -32.21 21.35 16.85
C LYS A 221 -30.80 21.96 16.83
N MET A 222 -30.64 23.10 16.18
CA MET A 222 -29.41 23.89 16.12
C MET A 222 -29.72 25.34 16.52
N VAL A 223 -28.70 26.05 17.03
CA VAL A 223 -28.87 27.42 17.55
C VAL A 223 -29.05 28.45 16.44
N SER A 224 -28.29 28.26 15.36
CA SER A 224 -28.15 29.21 14.27
C SER A 224 -27.66 28.46 13.02
N ASP A 225 -27.44 29.22 11.95
CA ASP A 225 -26.98 28.70 10.67
C ASP A 225 -25.52 28.24 10.72
N THR A 226 -24.72 28.80 11.63
CA THR A 226 -23.28 28.50 11.76
C THR A 226 -23.00 27.02 12.06
N PRO A 227 -23.61 26.39 13.08
CA PRO A 227 -23.53 24.94 13.30
C PRO A 227 -23.82 24.08 12.06
N LEU A 228 -24.85 24.44 11.30
CA LEU A 228 -25.22 23.73 10.08
C LEU A 228 -24.10 23.83 9.04
N MET A 229 -23.58 25.04 8.81
CA MET A 229 -22.50 25.27 7.85
C MET A 229 -21.23 24.50 8.23
N HIS A 230 -20.90 24.43 9.52
CA HIS A 230 -19.76 23.64 10.01
C HIS A 230 -19.94 22.14 9.73
N ILE A 231 -21.11 21.57 10.06
CA ILE A 231 -21.41 20.16 9.77
C ILE A 231 -21.30 19.88 8.26
N LEU A 232 -21.90 20.74 7.42
CA LEU A 232 -21.86 20.58 5.96
C LEU A 232 -20.44 20.69 5.40
N THR A 233 -19.59 21.54 5.99
CA THR A 233 -18.20 21.71 5.59
C THR A 233 -17.40 20.45 5.91
N GLU A 234 -17.53 19.91 7.12
CA GLU A 234 -16.87 18.67 7.50
C GLU A 234 -17.34 17.47 6.68
N CYS A 235 -18.63 17.38 6.35
CA CYS A 235 -19.14 16.35 5.43
C CYS A 235 -18.52 16.45 4.03
N LYS A 236 -18.32 17.68 3.51
CA LYS A 236 -17.69 17.92 2.19
C LYS A 236 -16.19 17.62 2.22
N ASN A 237 -15.50 17.95 3.30
CA ASN A 237 -14.09 17.60 3.50
C ASN A 237 -13.91 16.08 3.49
N PHE A 238 -14.74 15.37 4.27
CA PHE A 238 -14.76 13.91 4.29
C PHE A 238 -15.03 13.30 2.91
N ARG A 239 -16.04 13.81 2.18
CA ARG A 239 -16.31 13.41 0.79
C ARG A 239 -15.09 13.61 -0.12
N THR A 240 -14.39 14.73 0.03
CA THR A 240 -13.25 15.09 -0.81
C THR A 240 -12.09 14.14 -0.56
N ASN A 241 -11.82 13.79 0.69
CA ASN A 241 -10.82 12.77 1.06
C ASN A 241 -11.14 11.43 0.39
N LEU A 242 -12.38 10.94 0.52
CA LEU A 242 -12.80 9.69 -0.13
C LEU A 242 -12.71 9.75 -1.67
N GLN A 243 -13.05 10.89 -2.27
CA GLN A 243 -12.91 11.08 -3.73
C GLN A 243 -11.45 11.02 -4.17
N THR A 244 -10.51 11.54 -3.36
CA THR A 244 -9.08 11.42 -3.64
C THR A 244 -8.65 9.96 -3.72
N LEU A 245 -9.19 9.08 -2.86
CA LEU A 245 -8.92 7.63 -2.93
C LEU A 245 -9.44 7.03 -4.23
N CYS A 246 -10.67 7.37 -4.63
CA CYS A 246 -11.23 6.94 -5.93
C CYS A 246 -10.37 7.42 -7.11
N ASN A 247 -9.84 8.65 -7.05
CA ASN A 247 -8.97 9.18 -8.09
C ASN A 247 -7.63 8.42 -8.15
N PHE A 248 -7.09 7.99 -7.00
CA PHE A 248 -5.90 7.16 -6.96
C PHE A 248 -6.14 5.74 -7.49
N ASP A 249 -7.32 5.16 -7.29
CA ASP A 249 -7.64 3.88 -7.90
C ASP A 249 -7.86 4.02 -9.42
N TRP A 250 -8.59 5.07 -9.83
CA TRP A 250 -8.93 5.29 -11.24
C TRP A 250 -7.72 5.69 -12.11
N ILE A 251 -6.82 6.51 -11.58
CA ILE A 251 -5.68 7.08 -12.32
C ILE A 251 -4.37 6.58 -11.69
N PRO A 252 -3.89 5.37 -12.05
CA PRO A 252 -2.60 4.88 -11.61
C PRO A 252 -1.44 5.68 -12.24
N ILE A 253 -0.23 5.45 -11.75
CA ILE A 253 0.98 5.97 -12.39
C ILE A 253 1.01 5.46 -13.85
N PRO A 254 1.34 6.31 -14.85
CA PRO A 254 1.37 5.89 -16.25
C PRO A 254 2.21 4.63 -16.44
N LEU A 255 1.61 3.60 -17.08
CA LEU A 255 2.18 2.26 -17.20
C LEU A 255 3.63 2.23 -17.72
N ALA A 256 3.94 3.12 -18.66
CA ALA A 256 5.29 3.24 -19.23
C ALA A 256 6.37 3.52 -18.17
N TYR A 257 6.02 4.19 -17.07
CA TYR A 257 7.01 4.57 -16.07
C TYR A 257 7.50 3.39 -15.22
N PRO A 258 6.63 2.59 -14.56
CA PRO A 258 7.06 1.32 -13.96
C PRO A 258 7.75 0.39 -14.95
N GLN A 259 7.26 0.31 -16.20
CA GLN A 259 7.87 -0.53 -17.24
C GLN A 259 9.34 -0.17 -17.49
N VAL A 260 9.67 1.12 -17.64
CA VAL A 260 11.06 1.56 -17.84
C VAL A 260 11.94 1.22 -16.65
N VAL A 261 11.42 1.38 -15.43
CA VAL A 261 12.16 1.07 -14.20
C VAL A 261 12.44 -0.43 -14.09
N TYR A 262 11.40 -1.26 -14.24
CA TYR A 262 11.52 -2.72 -14.18
C TYR A 262 12.45 -3.24 -15.28
N PHE A 263 12.29 -2.71 -16.50
CA PHE A 263 13.16 -3.07 -17.61
C PHE A 263 14.63 -2.74 -17.31
N ALA A 264 14.92 -1.53 -16.83
CA ALA A 264 16.28 -1.09 -16.52
C ALA A 264 16.94 -1.94 -15.42
N VAL A 265 16.21 -2.26 -14.34
CA VAL A 265 16.72 -3.10 -13.24
C VAL A 265 16.95 -4.53 -13.72
N TYR A 266 15.97 -5.14 -14.40
CA TYR A 266 16.12 -6.53 -14.84
C TYR A 266 17.18 -6.69 -15.93
N ILE A 267 17.25 -5.79 -16.92
CA ILE A 267 18.29 -5.88 -17.96
C ILE A 267 19.69 -5.71 -17.36
N TYR A 268 19.86 -4.85 -16.37
CA TYR A 268 21.13 -4.70 -15.66
C TYR A 268 21.55 -6.03 -15.01
N PHE A 269 20.65 -6.70 -14.29
CA PHE A 269 20.98 -7.96 -13.61
C PHE A 269 21.10 -9.15 -14.56
N ILE A 270 20.42 -9.13 -15.72
CA ILE A 270 20.63 -10.11 -16.79
C ILE A 270 22.03 -9.95 -17.38
N LEU A 271 22.45 -8.72 -17.69
CA LEU A 271 23.79 -8.45 -18.20
C LEU A 271 24.87 -8.78 -17.14
N ALA A 272 24.57 -8.54 -15.86
CA ALA A 272 25.46 -8.89 -14.75
C ALA A 272 25.68 -10.41 -14.60
N LEU A 273 24.75 -11.27 -15.03
CA LEU A 273 24.95 -12.72 -15.05
C LEU A 273 26.16 -13.14 -15.90
N ILE A 274 26.51 -12.34 -16.91
CA ILE A 274 27.64 -12.57 -17.81
C ILE A 274 28.84 -11.71 -17.38
N GLY A 275 28.61 -10.41 -17.16
CA GLY A 275 29.69 -9.45 -16.87
C GLY A 275 30.41 -9.67 -15.53
N ARG A 276 29.70 -10.20 -14.52
CA ARG A 276 30.22 -10.40 -13.15
C ARG A 276 30.69 -11.84 -12.89
N GLN A 277 30.97 -12.62 -13.93
CA GLN A 277 31.50 -13.98 -13.79
C GLN A 277 32.99 -13.96 -13.42
N PHE A 278 33.42 -14.92 -12.60
CA PHE A 278 34.83 -15.10 -12.24
C PHE A 278 35.58 -15.83 -13.35
N ILE A 279 36.36 -15.07 -14.12
CA ILE A 279 37.15 -15.53 -15.28
C ILE A 279 38.48 -16.12 -14.82
N VAL A 280 38.90 -17.24 -15.41
CA VAL A 280 40.10 -18.04 -15.03
C VAL A 280 41.32 -17.73 -15.93
N GLY A 281 41.16 -16.99 -17.04
CA GLY A 281 42.20 -16.73 -18.02
C GLY A 281 43.53 -16.16 -17.47
N SER A 282 44.65 -16.69 -17.99
CA SER A 282 46.02 -16.45 -17.50
C SER A 282 46.65 -15.10 -17.87
N GLU A 283 45.95 -14.21 -18.58
CA GLU A 283 46.51 -12.95 -19.13
C GLU A 283 45.84 -11.66 -18.61
N THR A 284 45.28 -11.63 -17.40
CA THR A 284 44.49 -10.45 -16.97
C THR A 284 44.97 -9.77 -15.69
N ASP A 285 45.08 -8.44 -15.77
CA ASP A 285 45.21 -7.46 -14.66
C ASP A 285 44.09 -7.56 -13.61
N ASN A 286 42.99 -8.26 -13.91
CA ASN A 286 41.91 -8.55 -12.97
C ASN A 286 42.13 -9.91 -12.29
N LYS A 287 43.30 -10.11 -11.67
CA LYS A 287 43.35 -10.93 -10.47
C LYS A 287 42.57 -10.17 -9.39
N ALA A 288 41.25 -10.31 -9.37
CA ALA A 288 40.57 -10.35 -8.10
C ALA A 288 41.29 -11.49 -7.36
N GLY A 289 42.21 -11.16 -6.43
CA GLY A 289 43.16 -12.10 -5.82
C GLY A 289 42.51 -13.20 -4.98
N ILE A 290 41.20 -13.35 -5.08
CA ILE A 290 40.34 -14.31 -4.42
C ILE A 290 39.29 -14.73 -5.47
N ASP A 291 39.44 -15.92 -6.05
CA ASP A 291 38.34 -16.59 -6.79
C ASP A 291 37.28 -16.99 -5.78
N SER A 292 36.44 -16.03 -5.38
CA SER A 292 35.28 -16.32 -4.56
C SER A 292 34.22 -16.95 -5.45
N HIS A 293 33.96 -18.24 -5.32
CA HIS A 293 32.87 -18.90 -6.05
C HIS A 293 31.48 -18.28 -5.77
N PHE A 294 31.37 -17.38 -4.78
CA PHE A 294 30.16 -16.63 -4.47
C PHE A 294 30.32 -15.15 -4.87
N PRO A 295 29.42 -14.58 -5.71
CA PRO A 295 29.46 -13.18 -6.13
C PRO A 295 28.89 -12.27 -5.03
N PHE A 296 29.65 -12.09 -3.95
CA PHE A 296 29.19 -11.38 -2.75
C PHE A 296 28.71 -9.95 -3.05
N MET A 297 29.54 -9.17 -3.76
CA MET A 297 29.24 -7.76 -4.03
C MET A 297 28.02 -7.61 -4.95
N THR A 298 27.92 -8.45 -5.99
CA THR A 298 26.76 -8.44 -6.91
C THR A 298 25.48 -8.89 -6.22
N THR A 299 25.57 -9.85 -5.29
CA THR A 299 24.43 -10.27 -4.47
C THR A 299 23.93 -9.12 -3.59
N LEU A 300 24.83 -8.37 -2.97
CA LEU A 300 24.49 -7.20 -2.17
C LEU A 300 23.89 -6.07 -3.03
N GLN A 301 24.44 -5.81 -4.22
CA GLN A 301 23.84 -4.89 -5.19
C GLN A 301 22.44 -5.34 -5.64
N PHE A 302 22.23 -6.65 -5.84
CA PHE A 302 20.93 -7.22 -6.17
C PHE A 302 19.92 -6.91 -5.07
N VAL A 303 20.27 -7.23 -3.80
CA VAL A 303 19.40 -6.93 -2.66
C VAL A 303 19.06 -5.45 -2.58
N PHE A 304 20.02 -4.55 -2.84
CA PHE A 304 19.76 -3.11 -2.82
C PHE A 304 18.88 -2.63 -3.97
N TYR A 305 19.21 -2.92 -5.22
CA TYR A 305 18.47 -2.37 -6.36
C TYR A 305 17.12 -3.07 -6.59
N VAL A 306 17.10 -4.40 -6.53
CA VAL A 306 15.84 -5.16 -6.64
C VAL A 306 14.99 -4.93 -5.40
N GLY A 307 15.58 -4.90 -4.21
CA GLY A 307 14.84 -4.57 -2.98
C GLY A 307 14.25 -3.17 -3.00
N TRP A 308 14.99 -2.17 -3.49
CA TRP A 308 14.48 -0.80 -3.60
C TRP A 308 13.33 -0.70 -4.62
N MET A 309 13.45 -1.38 -5.75
CA MET A 309 12.35 -1.54 -6.72
C MET A 309 11.13 -2.23 -6.11
N LYS A 310 11.34 -3.30 -5.33
CA LYS A 310 10.27 -4.05 -4.64
C LYS A 310 9.56 -3.24 -3.56
N VAL A 311 10.29 -2.39 -2.85
CA VAL A 311 9.68 -1.44 -1.91
C VAL A 311 8.71 -0.53 -2.66
N ALA A 312 9.13 0.06 -3.79
CA ALA A 312 8.21 0.86 -4.60
C ALA A 312 7.04 0.03 -5.15
N GLU A 313 7.27 -1.20 -5.60
CA GLU A 313 6.22 -2.11 -6.08
C GLU A 313 5.15 -2.35 -5.01
N SER A 314 5.55 -2.63 -3.77
CA SER A 314 4.62 -2.83 -2.65
C SER A 314 3.82 -1.57 -2.28
N LEU A 315 4.35 -0.38 -2.56
CA LEU A 315 3.68 0.88 -2.23
C LEU A 315 2.80 1.41 -3.38
N LEU A 316 2.87 0.82 -4.58
CA LEU A 316 2.05 1.22 -5.73
C LEU A 316 0.56 1.08 -5.47
N ASN A 317 0.16 0.01 -4.77
CA ASN A 317 -1.22 -0.24 -4.37
C ASN A 317 -1.31 -0.47 -2.84
N PRO A 318 -1.47 0.60 -2.05
CA PRO A 318 -1.42 0.50 -0.59
C PRO A 318 -2.56 -0.28 0.06
N THR A 319 -3.63 -0.60 -0.67
CA THR A 319 -4.82 -1.33 -0.19
C THR A 319 -4.86 -2.78 -0.66
N GLY A 320 -3.74 -3.29 -1.16
CA GLY A 320 -3.60 -4.67 -1.63
C GLY A 320 -3.56 -5.71 -0.51
N GLU A 321 -2.87 -6.82 -0.74
CA GLU A 321 -2.89 -7.99 0.16
C GLU A 321 -1.57 -8.31 0.89
N ASP A 322 -0.49 -7.58 0.62
CA ASP A 322 0.77 -7.69 1.36
C ASP A 322 0.68 -7.28 2.84
N ASP A 323 1.70 -7.68 3.62
CA ASP A 323 1.73 -7.47 5.08
C ASP A 323 1.73 -5.99 5.49
N ASP A 324 2.25 -5.11 4.62
CA ASP A 324 2.43 -3.67 4.88
C ASP A 324 1.35 -2.81 4.24
N HIS A 325 0.29 -3.42 3.69
CA HIS A 325 -0.87 -2.70 3.18
C HIS A 325 -1.86 -2.32 4.28
N PHE A 326 -2.61 -1.25 4.04
CA PHE A 326 -3.56 -0.73 5.02
C PHE A 326 -4.64 -1.74 5.36
N GLU A 327 -4.90 -1.89 6.66
CA GLU A 327 -6.06 -2.64 7.14
C GLU A 327 -7.34 -1.79 7.09
N CYS A 328 -7.87 -1.63 5.87
CA CYS A 328 -9.13 -0.92 5.66
C CYS A 328 -10.30 -1.52 6.45
N ASN A 329 -10.31 -2.84 6.70
CA ASN A 329 -11.33 -3.48 7.52
C ASN A 329 -11.29 -3.01 8.98
N SER A 330 -10.09 -2.89 9.56
CA SER A 330 -9.92 -2.39 10.93
C SER A 330 -10.22 -0.89 11.07
N LEU A 331 -10.15 -0.13 9.99
CA LEU A 331 -10.56 1.28 9.97
C LEU A 331 -12.08 1.44 9.85
N ILE A 332 -12.76 0.46 9.24
CA ILE A 332 -14.23 0.42 9.14
C ILE A 332 -14.87 0.04 10.49
N ASP A 333 -14.23 -0.88 11.21
CA ASP A 333 -14.66 -1.36 12.54
C ASP A 333 -14.42 -0.30 13.63
#